data_AF-S2E1Y5-F1
#
_entry.id   AF-S2E1Y5-F1
#
_cell.length_a   1.000
_cell.length_b   1.000
_cell.length_c   1.000
_cell.angle_alpha   90.00
_cell.angle_beta   90.00
_cell.angle_gamma   90.00
#
_symmetry.space_group_name_H-M   'P 1'
#
loop_
_entity.id
_entity.type
_entity.pdbx_description
1 polymer ?
#
loop_
_entity_poly.entity_id
_entity_poly.type
_entity_poly.pdbx_seq_one_letter_code
_entity_poly.pdbx_strand_id
1 'polypeptide(L)' 'MTTEQKTAIEKEVENLKEALTGDMFKDMETRDRIHNLEMQLKGVKPMDSHFDCIGCGS' A
#
# COMPACT_ATOMS: atom_id res chain seq x y z
N MET A 1 2.30 -5.33 16.19
CA MET A 1 1.85 -6.49 15.40
C MET A 1 2.36 -7.76 16.05
N THR A 2 1.50 -8.75 16.26
CA THR A 2 1.92 -10.11 16.65
C THR A 2 2.45 -10.87 15.44
N THR A 3 3.22 -11.93 15.66
CA THR A 3 3.81 -12.79 14.61
C THR A 3 2.76 -13.35 13.64
N GLU A 4 1.61 -13.79 14.15
CA GLU A 4 0.51 -14.30 13.33
C GLU A 4 -0.09 -13.22 12.39
N GLN A 5 -0.18 -11.98 12.85
CA GLN A 5 -0.68 -10.87 12.03
C GLN A 5 0.28 -10.53 10.89
N LYS A 6 1.59 -10.60 11.12
CA LYS A 6 2.58 -10.43 10.05
C LYS A 6 2.40 -11.49 8.97
N THR A 7 2.32 -12.76 9.36
CA THR A 7 2.18 -13.86 8.40
C THR A 7 0.87 -13.76 7.59
N ALA A 8 -0.23 -13.35 8.23
CA ALA A 8 -1.50 -13.13 7.53
C ALA A 8 -1.38 -12.02 6.47
N ILE A 9 -0.74 -10.91 6.80
CA ILE A 9 -0.53 -9.78 5.88
C ILE A 9 0.43 -10.15 4.75
N GLU A 10 1.51 -10.86 5.04
CA GLU A 10 2.45 -11.36 4.01
C GLU A 10 1.73 -12.25 3.01
N LYS A 11 0.88 -13.15 3.49
CA LYS A 11 0.07 -14.04 2.64
C LYS A 11 -0.93 -13.26 1.79
N GLU A 12 -1.55 -12.22 2.35
CA GLU A 12 -2.48 -11.36 1.60
C GLU A 12 -1.75 -10.54 0.53
N VAL A 13 -0.57 -10.00 0.84
CA VAL A 13 0.30 -9.33 -0.14
C VAL A 13 0.69 -10.28 -1.27
N GLU A 14 1.01 -11.53 -0.97
CA GLU A 14 1.36 -12.53 -1.98
C GLU A 14 0.18 -12.83 -2.91
N ASN A 15 -1.02 -13.06 -2.36
CA ASN A 15 -2.23 -13.26 -3.15
C ASN A 15 -2.55 -12.05 -4.04
N LEU A 16 -2.40 -10.83 -3.50
CA LEU A 16 -2.61 -9.61 -4.29
C LEU A 16 -1.57 -9.46 -5.40
N LYS A 17 -0.31 -9.87 -5.15
CA LYS A 17 0.75 -9.88 -6.18
C LYS A 17 0.48 -10.89 -7.28
N GLU A 18 -0.07 -12.05 -6.96
CA GLU A 18 -0.50 -13.05 -7.95
C GLU A 18 -1.72 -12.59 -8.75
N ALA A 19 -2.60 -11.78 -8.15
CA ALA A 19 -3.74 -11.18 -8.83
C ALA A 19 -3.34 -10.03 -9.78
N LEU A 20 -2.07 -9.61 -9.79
CA LEU A 20 -1.60 -8.57 -10.72
C LEU A 20 -1.66 -9.11 -12.15
N THR A 21 -2.39 -8.37 -12.98
CA THR A 21 -2.62 -8.71 -14.39
C THR A 21 -1.51 -8.21 -15.30
N GLY A 22 -0.63 -7.35 -14.80
CA GLY A 22 0.40 -6.63 -15.56
C GLY A 22 -0.13 -5.36 -16.22
N ASP A 23 -1.44 -5.10 -16.13
CA ASP A 23 -2.07 -3.88 -16.64
C ASP A 23 -2.03 -2.80 -15.56
N MET A 24 -1.23 -1.75 -15.79
CA MET A 24 -0.96 -0.72 -14.79
C MET A 24 -2.21 -0.02 -14.25
N PHE A 25 -3.26 0.10 -15.06
CA PHE A 25 -4.51 0.76 -14.65
C PHE A 25 -5.38 -0.16 -13.79
N LYS A 26 -5.49 -1.44 -14.16
CA LYS A 26 -6.24 -2.43 -13.37
C LYS A 26 -5.51 -2.79 -12.08
N ASP A 27 -4.19 -2.82 -12.13
CA ASP A 27 -3.35 -3.17 -11.00
C ASP A 27 -3.13 -1.99 -10.05
N MET A 28 -3.59 -0.78 -10.39
CA MET A 28 -3.36 0.42 -9.58
C MET A 28 -3.91 0.27 -8.15
N GLU A 29 -5.16 -0.19 -8.03
CA GLU A 29 -5.81 -0.41 -6.73
C GLU A 29 -5.12 -1.54 -5.96
N THR A 30 -4.83 -2.66 -6.64
CA THR A 30 -4.14 -3.81 -6.05
C THR A 30 -2.75 -3.43 -5.53
N ARG A 31 -2.00 -2.63 -6.30
CA ARG A 31 -0.68 -2.14 -5.93
C ARG A 31 -0.72 -1.17 -4.76
N ASP A 32 -1.70 -0.27 -4.71
CA ASP A 32 -1.89 0.64 -3.58
C ASP A 32 -2.16 -0.15 -2.29
N ARG A 33 -3.00 -1.18 -2.38
CA ARG A 33 -3.33 -2.06 -1.27
C ARG A 33 -2.12 -2.87 -0.78
N ILE A 34 -1.33 -3.44 -1.71
CA ILE A 34 -0.06 -4.08 -1.40
C ILE A 34 0.87 -3.11 -0.66
N HIS A 35 0.97 -1.88 -1.16
CA HIS A 35 1.87 -0.88 -0.59
C HIS A 35 1.48 -0.52 0.85
N ASN A 36 0.18 -0.33 1.11
CA ASN A 36 -0.35 -0.10 2.46
C ASN A 36 -0.07 -1.27 3.41
N LEU A 37 -0.30 -2.50 2.96
CA LEU A 37 -0.02 -3.71 3.75
C LEU A 37 1.48 -3.85 4.07
N GLU A 38 2.35 -3.58 3.09
CA GLU A 38 3.81 -3.56 3.29
C GLU A 38 4.25 -2.44 4.25
N MET A 39 3.59 -1.27 4.22
CA MET A 39 3.83 -0.20 5.20
C MET A 39 3.46 -0.64 6.61
N GLN A 40 2.30 -1.29 6.80
CA GLN A 40 1.87 -1.82 8.10
C GLN A 40 2.87 -2.87 8.61
N LEU A 41 3.37 -3.75 7.74
CA LEU A 41 4.40 -4.77 8.05
C LEU A 41 5.73 -4.16 8.51
N LYS A 42 6.16 -3.11 7.82
CA LYS A 42 7.40 -2.38 8.10
C LYS A 42 7.25 -1.39 9.28
N GLY A 43 6.02 -1.10 9.69
CA GLY A 43 5.72 -0.12 10.74
C GLY A 43 6.06 1.32 10.36
N VAL A 44 6.24 1.60 9.06
CA VAL A 44 6.46 2.96 8.57
C VAL A 44 5.11 3.63 8.40
N LYS A 45 4.90 4.75 9.10
CA LYS A 45 3.71 5.57 8.91
C LYS A 45 3.66 6.02 7.43
N PRO A 46 2.46 6.08 6.81
CA PRO A 46 2.32 6.71 5.52
C PRO A 46 2.95 8.10 5.65
N MET A 47 3.82 8.46 4.69
CA MET A 47 4.31 9.82 4.59
C MET A 47 3.08 10.71 4.68
N ASP A 48 3.00 11.46 5.77
CA ASP A 48 1.93 12.39 6.08
C ASP A 48 1.69 13.17 4.79
N SER A 49 0.64 12.79 4.06
CA SER A 49 0.25 13.48 2.85
C SER A 49 -0.44 14.76 3.30
N HIS A 50 0.31 15.61 4.00
CA HIS A 50 0.24 17.04 3.82
C HIS A 50 0.64 17.31 2.37
N PHE A 51 -0.30 17.03 1.47
CA PHE A 51 -0.50 17.94 0.35
C PHE A 51 -1.00 19.24 0.97
N ASP A 52 -0.07 20.02 1.51
CA ASP A 52 -0.22 21.46 1.55
C ASP A 52 -0.17 21.86 0.07
N CYS A 53 -1.31 21.70 -0.59
CA CYS A 53 -1.62 22.48 -1.77
C CYS A 53 -1.68 23.91 -1.25
N ILE A 54 -0.50 24.52 -1.10
CA ILE A 54 -0.35 25.96 -1.07
C ILE A 54 -0.88 26.36 -2.44
N GLY A 55 -2.18 26.62 -2.48
CA GLY A 55 -2.81 27.36 -3.55
C GLY A 55 -2.04 28.66 -3.65
N CYS A 56 -1.06 28.69 -4.54
CA CYS A 56 -0.49 29.91 -5.04
C CYS A 56 -1.58 30.50 -5.95
N GLY A 57 -2.62 31.03 -5.31
CA GLY A 57 -3.44 32.06 -5.87
C GLY A 57 -2.51 33.22 -6.15
N SER A 58 -2.07 33.32 -7.41
CA SER A 58 -1.60 34.55 -8.01
C SER A 58 -2.74 35.13 -8.84
#